data_AF-A0AAF0ZZA1-F1
#
_entry.id   AF-A0AAF0ZZA1-F1
#
_cell.length_a   1.000
_cell.length_b   1.000
_cell.length_c   1.000
_cell.angle_alpha   90.00
_cell.angle_beta   90.00
_cell.angle_gamma   90.00
#
_symmetry.space_group_name_H-M   'P 1'
#
loop_
_entity.id
_entity.type
_entity.pdbx_description
1 polymer ?
#
loop_
_entity_poly.entity_id
_entity_poly.type
_entity_poly.pdbx_seq_one_letter_code
_entity_poly.pdbx_strand_id
1 'polypeptide(L)' 'VEFRFQKLEDLLEIGKYNYYACYSSTPSKQYKDSPAIAFMLVPGDYFFKSGNYGSCINGQSYT' A
#
# COMPACT_ATOMS: atom_id res chain seq x y z
N VAL A 1 5.46 9.66 -5.26
CA VAL A 1 6.30 8.43 -5.25
C VAL A 1 5.80 7.51 -6.35
N GLU A 2 6.71 6.85 -7.08
CA GLU A 2 6.38 5.89 -8.13
C GLU A 2 6.56 4.46 -7.60
N PHE A 3 5.57 3.60 -7.81
CA PHE A 3 5.61 2.19 -7.46
C PHE A 3 5.41 1.34 -8.70
N ARG A 4 6.23 0.30 -8.86
CA ARG A 4 6.12 -0.68 -9.96
C ARG A 4 5.82 -2.05 -9.37
N PHE A 5 4.75 -2.66 -9.85
CA PHE A 5 4.30 -4.00 -9.45
C PHE A 5 3.78 -4.79 -10.66
N GLN A 6 3.82 -6.12 -10.57
CA GLN A 6 3.42 -7.01 -11.68
C GLN A 6 1.96 -7.45 -11.61
N LYS A 7 1.36 -7.51 -10.43
CA LYS A 7 -0.04 -7.95 -10.25
C LYS A 7 -0.97 -6.74 -10.19
N LEU A 8 -2.09 -6.82 -10.90
CA LEU A 8 -3.18 -5.86 -10.72
C LEU A 8 -3.62 -5.89 -9.24
N GLU A 9 -3.94 -4.72 -8.69
CA GLU A 9 -4.41 -4.55 -7.31
C GLU A 9 -3.38 -4.81 -6.20
N ASP A 10 -2.09 -4.84 -6.55
CA ASP A 10 -1.03 -5.16 -5.59
C ASP A 10 -0.70 -3.98 -4.66
N LEU A 11 -0.97 -2.72 -5.00
CA LEU A 11 -0.61 -1.60 -4.13
C LEU A 11 -1.83 -1.00 -3.43
N LEU A 12 -1.83 -1.08 -2.10
CA LEU A 12 -2.84 -0.51 -1.22
C LEU A 12 -2.25 0.59 -0.35
N GLU A 13 -2.89 1.76 -0.34
CA GLU A 13 -2.68 2.78 0.67
C GLU A 13 -3.60 2.51 1.86
N ILE A 14 -3.03 2.54 3.05
CA ILE A 14 -3.70 2.14 4.29
C ILE A 14 -3.34 3.09 5.43
N GLY A 15 -4.12 3.05 6.51
CA GLY A 15 -3.77 3.75 7.74
C GLY A 15 -2.63 3.07 8.53
N LYS A 16 -1.95 3.86 9.37
CA LYS A 16 -0.84 3.43 10.25
C LYS A 16 -1.13 2.14 11.03
N TYR A 17 -2.32 2.04 11.63
CA TYR A 17 -2.71 0.84 12.38
C TYR A 17 -2.74 -0.42 11.49
N ASN A 18 -3.34 -0.32 10.30
CA ASN A 18 -3.43 -1.43 9.36
C ASN A 18 -2.06 -1.85 8.82
N TYR A 19 -1.12 -0.91 8.75
CA TYR A 19 0.26 -1.17 8.35
C TYR A 19 0.96 -2.05 9.38
N TYR A 20 0.96 -1.65 10.65
CA TYR A 20 1.60 -2.42 11.72
C TYR A 20 0.90 -3.76 12.02
N ALA A 21 -0.43 -3.80 11.88
CA ALA A 21 -1.19 -5.02 12.11
C ALA A 21 -1.25 -5.96 10.88
N CYS A 22 -0.71 -5.55 9.73
CA CYS A 22 -0.96 -6.16 8.42
C CYS A 22 -2.45 -6.42 8.13
N TYR A 23 -3.33 -5.66 8.78
CA TYR A 23 -4.76 -5.89 8.76
C TYR A 23 -5.36 -5.42 7.43
N SER A 24 -6.45 -6.05 7.01
CA SER A 24 -7.08 -5.82 5.70
C SER A 24 -8.54 -5.44 5.84
N SER A 25 -8.86 -4.48 6.71
CA SER A 25 -10.16 -3.81 6.68
C SER A 25 -10.05 -2.58 5.79
N THR A 26 -10.50 -2.71 4.55
CA THR A 26 -10.71 -1.64 3.55
C THR A 26 -9.54 -0.67 3.34
N PRO A 27 -8.84 -0.74 2.19
CA PRO A 27 -7.78 0.22 1.88
C PRO A 27 -8.34 1.64 1.76
N SER A 28 -7.56 2.62 2.19
CA SER A 28 -7.86 4.04 1.97
C SER A 28 -7.85 4.37 0.47
N LYS A 29 -6.95 3.72 -0.27
CA LYS A 29 -6.89 3.79 -1.73
C LYS A 29 -6.28 2.50 -2.30
N GLN A 30 -6.80 2.05 -3.44
CA GLN A 30 -6.29 0.90 -4.16
C GLN A 30 -5.78 1.35 -5.53
N TYR A 31 -4.53 1.03 -5.83
CA TYR A 31 -3.93 1.29 -7.14
C TYR A 31 -4.04 0.02 -7.99
N LYS A 32 -4.70 0.13 -9.14
CA LYS A 32 -4.96 -1.01 -10.03
C LYS A 32 -3.90 -1.17 -11.12
N ASP A 33 -3.27 -0.05 -11.51
CA ASP A 33 -2.35 0.01 -12.64
C ASP A 33 -0.91 0.25 -12.19
N SER A 34 0.03 -0.32 -12.93
CA SER A 34 1.48 -0.16 -12.75
C SER A 34 2.08 0.50 -13.99
N PRO A 35 2.95 1.53 -13.85
CA PRO A 35 3.38 2.13 -12.59
C PRO A 35 2.29 2.94 -11.91
N ALA A 36 2.19 2.83 -10.58
CA ALA A 36 1.32 3.66 -9.77
C ALA A 36 2.06 4.91 -9.29
N ILE A 37 1.41 6.07 -9.43
CA ILE A 37 1.93 7.34 -8.94
C ILE A 37 1.10 7.78 -7.73
N ALA A 38 1.74 7.77 -6.55
CA ALA A 38 1.15 8.27 -5.31
C ALA A 38 1.53 9.75 -5.10
N PHE A 39 0.52 10.61 -5.03
CA PHE A 39 0.68 12.04 -4.77
C PHE A 39 0.57 12.31 -3.27
N MET A 40 1.65 12.75 -2.64
CA MET A 40 1.70 13.14 -1.22
C MET A 40 1.38 14.63 -1.11
N LEU A 41 0.10 14.98 -1.25
CA LEU A 41 -0.36 16.37 -1.32
C LEU A 41 -0.33 17.08 0.04
N VAL A 42 -0.30 16.33 1.14
CA VAL A 42 -0.29 16.85 2.51
C VAL A 42 0.95 16.30 3.23
N PRO A 43 1.65 17.11 4.03
CA PRO A 43 2.73 16.60 4.86
C PRO A 43 2.21 15.56 5.86
N GLY A 44 2.84 14.39 5.91
CA GLY A 44 2.46 13.30 6.82
C GLY A 44 3.05 11.96 6.39
N ASP A 45 2.83 10.95 7.22
CA ASP A 45 3.23 9.57 6.93
C ASP A 45 2.20 8.91 6.03
N TYR A 46 2.67 8.27 4.95
CA TYR A 46 1.85 7.49 4.03
C TYR A 46 2.24 6.03 4.12
N PHE A 47 1.29 5.14 4.35
CA PHE A 47 1.57 3.73 4.53
C PHE A 47 1.02 2.93 3.35
N PHE A 48 1.89 2.16 2.73
CA PHE A 48 1.55 1.31 1.61
C PHE A 48 1.87 -0.15 1.89
N LYS A 49 1.04 -1.06 1.37
CA LYS A 49 1.31 -2.50 1.45
C LYS A 49 0.91 -3.22 0.16
N SER A 50 1.41 -4.44 0.02
CA SER A 50 0.87 -5.37 -0.95
C SER A 50 -0.59 -5.74 -0.63
N GLY A 51 -1.44 -5.86 -1.66
CA GLY A 51 -2.80 -6.39 -1.55
C GLY A 51 -2.86 -7.86 -1.11
N ASN A 52 -1.75 -8.59 -1.28
CA ASN A 52 -1.61 -9.95 -0.81
C ASN A 52 -1.27 -9.98 0.69
N TYR A 53 -2.14 -10.57 1.50
CA TYR A 53 -1.96 -10.65 2.96
C TYR A 53 -0.63 -11.32 3.36
N GLY A 54 -0.24 -12.39 2.68
CA GLY A 54 1.03 -13.08 2.95
C GLY A 54 2.26 -12.23 2.63
N SER A 55 2.15 -11.32 1.67
CA SER A 55 3.24 -10.40 1.31
C SER A 55 3.51 -9.36 2.40
N CYS A 56 2.45 -8.84 3.07
CA CYS A 56 2.62 -7.90 4.18
C CYS A 56 3.37 -8.54 5.36
N ILE A 57 2.98 -9.76 5.74
CA ILE A 57 3.65 -10.52 6.82
C ILE A 57 5.12 -10.77 6.49
N ASN A 58 5.45 -10.97 5.22
CA ASN A 58 6.82 -11.19 4.74
C ASN A 58 7.62 -9.89 4.54
N GLY A 59 7.11 -8.73 5.01
CA GLY A 59 7.84 -7.46 5.01
C GLY A 59 7.71 -6.60 3.76
N GLN A 60 6.78 -6.92 2.83
CA GLN A 60 6.43 -6.01 1.72
C GLN A 60 5.47 -4.91 2.19
N SER A 61 6.01 -4.04 3.04
CA SER A 61 5.34 -2.87 3.60
C SER A 61 6.25 -1.66 3.40
N TYR A 62 5.72 -0.57 2.84
CA TYR A 62 6.47 0.65 2.50
C TYR A 62 5.94 1.85 3.30
N THR A 63 6.85 2.69 3.79
CA THR A 63 6.57 3.99 4.43
C THR A 63 7.15 5.10 3.55
#